data_AF-D0NAC8-F1
#
_entry.id   AF-D0NAC8-F1
#
_cell.length_a   1.000
_cell.length_b   1.000
_cell.length_c   1.000
_cell.angle_alpha   90.00
_cell.angle_beta   90.00
_cell.angle_gamma   90.00
#
_symmetry.space_group_name_H-M   'P 1'
#
loop_
_entity.id
_entity.type
_entity.pdbx_description
1 polymer ?
#
loop_
_entity_poly.entity_id
_entity_poly.type
_entity_poly.pdbx_seq_one_letter_code
_entity_poly.pdbx_strand_id
1 'polypeptide(L)'
;MHNGVTFQPMDIKALVSNVYDGAGVETVFTGARYNGGDDATDAYGRHTNAAYRDMNPAYFHIAAANILGKLNATFVIDVDAGAEVWNQPVRGFKVFEQTAMSLEEAAQTFYGLAAYPFNSAAKSIVYVKSRLSWIYETYTDGGLVSSGQINQFRYYYYLLELDDAGQIIGGEWVYTSDSDLPDFL
;
A
#
# COMPACT_ATOMS: atom_id res chain seq x y z
N MET A 1 -15.18 -0.67 35.50
CA MET A 1 -14.82 0.12 36.71
C MET A 1 -13.81 -0.67 37.50
N HIS A 2 -12.71 -0.04 37.93
CA HIS A 2 -11.67 -0.65 38.75
C HIS A 2 -11.27 0.36 39.84
N ASN A 3 -11.26 -0.05 41.12
CA ASN A 3 -10.98 0.83 42.26
C ASN A 3 -11.79 2.14 42.27
N GLY A 4 -13.07 2.09 41.91
CA GLY A 4 -13.95 3.27 41.88
C GLY A 4 -13.76 4.21 40.69
N VAL A 5 -12.85 3.90 39.76
CA VAL A 5 -12.63 4.66 38.53
C VAL A 5 -13.27 3.92 37.35
N THR A 6 -14.06 4.63 36.55
CA THR A 6 -14.60 4.12 35.29
C THR A 6 -13.62 4.45 34.16
N PHE A 7 -13.12 3.42 33.50
CA PHE A 7 -12.33 3.56 32.28
C PHE A 7 -13.27 3.41 31.09
N GLN A 8 -13.33 4.42 30.25
CA GLN A 8 -14.04 4.38 28.98
C GLN A 8 -13.23 3.61 27.93
N PRO A 9 -13.88 3.10 26.87
CA PRO A 9 -13.16 2.49 25.75
C PRO A 9 -12.03 3.37 25.20
N MET A 10 -12.23 4.69 25.13
CA MET A 10 -11.17 5.62 24.71
C MET A 10 -9.99 5.67 25.70
N ASP A 11 -10.23 5.63 27.01
CA ASP A 11 -9.15 5.57 28.02
C ASP A 11 -8.34 4.28 27.86
N ILE A 12 -9.02 3.16 27.61
CA ILE A 12 -8.37 1.87 27.39
C ILE A 12 -7.52 1.89 26.10
N LYS A 13 -8.03 2.48 25.01
CA LYS A 13 -7.25 2.70 23.77
C LYS A 13 -5.99 3.51 24.04
N ALA A 14 -6.10 4.61 24.79
CA ALA A 14 -4.95 5.45 25.12
C ALA A 14 -3.89 4.68 25.94
N LEU A 15 -4.31 3.94 26.97
CA LEU A 15 -3.41 3.17 27.82
C LEU A 15 -2.69 2.06 27.03
N VAL A 16 -3.41 1.29 26.20
CA VAL A 16 -2.78 0.22 25.43
C VAL A 16 -1.83 0.76 24.38
N SER A 17 -2.17 1.87 23.71
CA SER A 17 -1.26 2.51 22.75
C SER A 17 0.05 2.94 23.43
N ASN A 18 -0.02 3.52 24.62
CA ASN A 18 1.18 3.91 25.38
C ASN A 18 2.03 2.70 25.80
N VAL A 19 1.41 1.56 26.11
CA VAL A 19 2.15 0.32 26.39
C VAL A 19 2.92 -0.16 25.15
N TYR A 20 2.30 -0.13 23.97
CA TYR A 20 2.96 -0.56 22.73
C TYR A 20 4.12 0.36 22.31
N ASP A 21 4.02 1.66 22.57
CA ASP A 21 5.11 2.63 22.35
C ASP A 21 6.37 2.31 23.18
N GLY A 22 6.20 1.94 24.44
CA GLY A 22 7.31 1.62 25.34
C GLY A 22 7.82 0.17 25.25
N ALA A 23 7.13 -0.71 24.53
CA ALA A 23 7.44 -2.13 24.45
C ALA A 23 8.33 -2.47 23.24
N GLY A 24 9.23 -3.44 23.40
CA GLY A 24 10.00 -4.01 22.28
C GLY A 24 9.14 -4.97 21.44
N VAL A 25 8.23 -4.42 20.64
CA VAL A 25 7.38 -5.22 19.74
C VAL A 25 8.20 -5.59 18.50
N GLU A 26 8.34 -6.88 18.24
CA GLU A 26 9.01 -7.37 17.03
C GLU A 26 8.18 -7.05 15.79
N THR A 27 8.83 -6.54 14.75
CA THR A 27 8.18 -6.21 13.47
C THR A 27 8.93 -6.86 12.32
N VAL A 28 8.16 -7.26 11.30
CA VAL A 28 8.71 -7.56 9.97
C VAL A 28 8.45 -6.33 9.13
N PHE A 29 9.47 -5.50 8.94
CA PHE A 29 9.36 -4.23 8.22
C PHE A 29 9.78 -4.39 6.77
N THR A 30 8.99 -3.88 5.83
CA THR A 30 9.21 -4.03 4.39
C THR A 30 8.99 -2.73 3.61
N GLY A 31 9.89 -2.44 2.68
CA GLY A 31 10.05 -1.08 2.12
C GLY A 31 11.10 -0.30 2.92
N ALA A 32 11.76 0.66 2.29
CA ALA A 32 12.61 1.62 2.99
C ALA A 32 11.84 2.92 3.14
N ARG A 33 12.17 3.67 4.19
CA ARG A 33 11.53 4.94 4.44
C ARG A 33 12.03 6.01 3.47
N TYR A 34 11.13 6.59 2.68
CA TYR A 34 11.37 7.87 2.03
C TYR A 34 11.24 9.01 3.06
N ASN A 35 12.17 9.96 3.06
CA ASN A 35 12.20 11.05 4.05
C ASN A 35 11.72 12.40 3.48
N GLY A 36 11.08 12.37 2.31
CA GLY A 36 10.79 13.58 1.55
C GLY A 36 12.03 14.21 0.90
N GLY A 37 11.83 15.34 0.24
CA GLY A 37 12.88 16.13 -0.42
C GLY A 37 12.64 16.33 -1.91
N ASP A 38 13.61 16.97 -2.55
CA ASP A 38 13.60 17.15 -4.01
C ASP A 38 13.84 15.79 -4.68
N ASP A 39 12.88 15.36 -5.49
CA ASP A 39 13.02 14.20 -6.37
C ASP A 39 12.86 14.65 -7.83
N ALA A 40 13.57 13.96 -8.71
CA ALA A 40 13.44 14.11 -10.14
C ALA A 40 12.66 12.93 -10.72
N THR A 41 12.22 13.09 -11.96
CA THR A 41 11.61 11.99 -12.72
C THR A 41 12.51 11.56 -13.87
N ASP A 42 12.46 10.28 -14.22
CA ASP A 42 13.11 9.74 -15.41
C ASP A 42 12.35 10.13 -16.69
N ALA A 43 12.85 9.70 -17.85
CA ALA A 43 12.24 10.01 -19.15
C ALA A 43 10.81 9.46 -19.31
N TYR A 44 10.34 8.61 -18.40
CA TYR A 44 9.02 7.98 -18.41
C TYR A 44 8.11 8.52 -17.30
N GLY A 45 8.56 9.52 -16.53
CA GLY A 45 7.80 10.14 -15.46
C GLY A 45 8.01 9.51 -14.09
N ARG A 46 8.71 8.37 -13.99
CA ARG A 46 8.92 7.67 -12.72
C ARG A 46 9.90 8.43 -11.84
N HIS A 47 9.65 8.43 -10.54
CA HIS A 47 10.58 8.94 -9.52
C HIS A 47 12.00 8.37 -9.69
N THR A 48 13.04 9.16 -9.42
CA THR A 48 14.44 8.68 -9.55
C THR A 48 15.00 8.20 -8.21
N ASN A 49 14.40 8.64 -7.10
CA ASN A 49 14.79 8.21 -5.78
C ASN A 49 14.46 6.73 -5.55
N ALA A 50 15.49 5.94 -5.18
CA ALA A 50 15.34 4.52 -4.96
C ALA A 50 14.41 4.18 -3.78
N ALA A 51 14.41 5.00 -2.71
CA ALA A 51 13.52 4.79 -1.56
C ALA A 51 12.06 5.09 -1.93
N TYR A 52 11.79 6.11 -2.75
CA TYR A 52 10.43 6.35 -3.25
C TYR A 52 9.89 5.19 -4.09
N ARG A 53 10.79 4.48 -4.77
CA ARG A 53 10.45 3.41 -5.71
C ARG A 53 10.53 2.01 -5.15
N ASP A 54 10.98 1.86 -3.92
CA ASP A 54 11.23 0.53 -3.38
C ASP A 54 9.95 -0.26 -3.12
N MET A 55 8.84 0.44 -2.88
CA MET A 55 7.50 -0.13 -2.80
C MET A 55 7.01 -0.50 -4.19
N ASN A 56 7.55 -1.61 -4.72
CA ASN A 56 7.15 -2.13 -6.02
C ASN A 56 5.67 -2.58 -5.97
N PRO A 57 4.83 -2.21 -6.96
CA PRO A 57 3.41 -2.57 -6.95
C PRO A 57 3.16 -4.08 -7.02
N ALA A 58 4.10 -4.87 -7.55
CA ALA A 58 4.03 -6.33 -7.49
C ALA A 58 4.11 -6.82 -6.04
N TYR A 59 5.05 -6.30 -5.27
CA TYR A 59 5.18 -6.64 -3.86
C TYR A 59 3.93 -6.21 -3.10
N PHE A 60 3.48 -4.96 -3.28
CA PHE A 60 2.25 -4.45 -2.68
C PHE A 60 1.04 -5.37 -2.96
N HIS A 61 0.83 -5.75 -4.23
CA HIS A 61 -0.27 -6.62 -4.63
C HIS A 61 -0.17 -8.01 -3.98
N ILE A 62 1.01 -8.63 -4.03
CA ILE A 62 1.26 -9.97 -3.48
C ILE A 62 1.07 -9.94 -1.96
N ALA A 63 1.66 -8.97 -1.26
CA ALA A 63 1.57 -8.83 0.19
C ALA A 63 0.11 -8.61 0.61
N ALA A 64 -0.57 -7.63 0.02
CA ALA A 64 -1.96 -7.32 0.36
C ALA A 64 -2.90 -8.51 0.07
N ALA A 65 -2.78 -9.14 -1.11
CA ALA A 65 -3.64 -10.27 -1.47
C ALA A 65 -3.38 -11.51 -0.59
N ASN A 66 -2.12 -11.83 -0.26
CA ASN A 66 -1.83 -13.02 0.54
C ASN A 66 -2.11 -12.79 2.03
N ILE A 67 -1.64 -11.68 2.62
CA ILE A 67 -1.80 -11.40 4.06
C ILE A 67 -3.29 -11.30 4.41
N LEU A 68 -4.05 -10.48 3.66
CA LEU A 68 -5.48 -10.30 3.93
C LEU A 68 -6.34 -11.45 3.41
N GLY A 69 -6.05 -11.95 2.22
CA GLY A 69 -6.95 -12.88 1.51
C GLY A 69 -6.69 -14.36 1.79
N LYS A 70 -5.44 -14.77 2.06
CA LYS A 70 -5.08 -16.18 2.27
C LYS A 70 -4.69 -16.50 3.70
N LEU A 71 -3.99 -15.57 4.36
CA LEU A 71 -3.45 -15.78 5.70
C LEU A 71 -4.43 -15.33 6.81
N ASN A 72 -5.55 -14.68 6.45
CA ASN A 72 -6.50 -14.10 7.41
C ASN A 72 -5.81 -13.21 8.46
N ALA A 73 -4.80 -12.44 8.03
CA ALA A 73 -4.03 -11.53 8.84
C ALA A 73 -4.13 -10.10 8.29
N THR A 74 -3.50 -9.13 8.96
CA THR A 74 -3.38 -7.76 8.47
C THR A 74 -2.00 -7.18 8.78
N PHE A 75 -1.73 -5.98 8.29
CA PHE A 75 -0.47 -5.26 8.43
C PHE A 75 -0.72 -3.76 8.68
N VAL A 76 0.34 -3.05 9.05
CA VAL A 76 0.36 -1.59 9.17
C VAL A 76 0.96 -1.03 7.89
N ILE A 77 0.51 0.12 7.44
CA ILE A 77 1.05 0.73 6.22
C ILE A 77 1.24 2.23 6.44
N ASP A 78 2.30 2.79 5.88
CA ASP A 78 2.36 4.22 5.63
C ASP A 78 1.68 4.54 4.30
N VAL A 79 0.55 5.24 4.37
CA VAL A 79 -0.30 5.47 3.20
C VAL A 79 0.21 6.59 2.29
N ASP A 80 1.23 7.34 2.72
CA ASP A 80 1.77 8.48 1.99
C ASP A 80 3.31 8.47 2.00
N ALA A 81 3.93 8.41 0.82
CA ALA A 81 5.38 8.57 0.67
C ALA A 81 5.80 10.04 0.82
N GLY A 82 5.86 10.51 2.07
CA GLY A 82 6.14 11.90 2.43
C GLY A 82 7.25 12.07 3.48
N ALA A 83 7.38 13.30 4.00
CA ALA A 83 8.32 13.57 5.11
C ALA A 83 7.78 13.07 6.46
N GLU A 84 6.46 13.18 6.64
CA GLU A 84 5.74 12.67 7.79
C GLU A 84 5.48 11.17 7.63
N VAL A 85 5.43 10.45 8.75
CA VAL A 85 5.14 9.01 8.76
C VAL A 85 3.77 8.78 9.39
N TRP A 86 2.87 8.12 8.65
CA TRP A 86 1.49 7.88 9.07
C TRP A 86 1.13 6.39 9.07
N ASN A 87 1.36 5.73 10.21
CA ASN A 87 1.11 4.30 10.38
C ASN A 87 -0.38 3.97 10.56
N GLN A 88 -1.00 3.42 9.52
CA GLN A 88 -2.42 3.07 9.52
C GLN A 88 -2.62 1.54 9.50
N PRO A 89 -3.45 0.97 10.38
CA PRO A 89 -3.73 -0.47 10.35
C PRO A 89 -4.70 -0.77 9.20
N VAL A 90 -4.30 -1.70 8.33
CA VAL A 90 -5.08 -2.08 7.15
C VAL A 90 -6.30 -2.90 7.56
N ARG A 91 -7.44 -2.59 6.95
CA ARG A 91 -8.72 -3.29 7.14
C ARG A 91 -9.05 -4.23 5.99
N GLY A 92 -8.63 -3.90 4.77
CA GLY A 92 -8.95 -4.73 3.63
C GLY A 92 -8.33 -4.28 2.31
N PHE A 93 -8.32 -5.22 1.38
CA PHE A 93 -7.82 -5.06 0.03
C PHE A 93 -8.83 -5.64 -0.94
N LYS A 94 -9.14 -4.92 -2.01
CA LYS A 94 -10.06 -5.40 -3.05
C LYS A 94 -9.56 -5.01 -4.43
N VAL A 95 -9.46 -6.00 -5.31
CA VAL A 95 -9.22 -5.76 -6.74
C VAL A 95 -10.56 -5.48 -7.42
N PHE A 96 -10.64 -4.37 -8.15
CA PHE A 96 -11.84 -3.94 -8.87
C PHE A 96 -11.74 -4.20 -10.36
N GLU A 97 -10.54 -4.16 -10.92
CA GLU A 97 -10.29 -4.40 -12.33
C GLU A 97 -8.99 -5.18 -12.51
N GLN A 98 -9.01 -6.13 -13.43
CA GLN A 98 -7.83 -6.81 -13.96
C GLN A 98 -8.01 -6.89 -15.48
N THR A 99 -7.17 -6.20 -16.21
CA THR A 99 -7.24 -6.13 -17.68
C THR A 99 -5.93 -6.63 -18.23
N ALA A 100 -5.96 -7.79 -18.87
CA ALA A 100 -4.80 -8.37 -19.55
C ALA A 100 -4.44 -7.51 -20.78
N MET A 101 -3.14 -7.29 -20.98
CA MET A 101 -2.59 -6.47 -22.05
C MET A 101 -1.31 -7.12 -22.59
N SER A 102 -1.05 -6.92 -23.88
CA SER A 102 0.30 -7.16 -24.43
C SER A 102 1.30 -6.13 -23.90
N LEU A 103 2.59 -6.41 -24.06
CA LEU A 103 3.65 -5.45 -23.71
C LEU A 103 3.53 -4.17 -24.56
N GLU A 104 3.24 -4.31 -25.85
CA GLU A 104 3.07 -3.20 -26.79
C GLU A 104 1.83 -2.36 -26.45
N GLU A 105 0.71 -3.01 -26.11
CA GLU A 105 -0.51 -2.31 -25.68
C GLU A 105 -0.26 -1.49 -24.42
N ALA A 106 0.41 -2.06 -23.42
CA ALA A 106 0.73 -1.36 -22.18
C ALA A 106 1.73 -0.21 -22.42
N ALA A 107 2.78 -0.46 -23.20
CA ALA A 107 3.77 0.54 -23.56
C ALA A 107 3.15 1.76 -24.24
N GLN A 108 2.26 1.51 -25.20
CA GLN A 108 1.61 2.57 -25.95
C GLN A 108 0.57 3.31 -25.10
N THR A 109 -0.19 2.59 -24.28
CA THR A 109 -1.30 3.17 -23.49
C THR A 109 -0.80 4.05 -22.35
N PHE A 110 0.21 3.62 -21.61
CA PHE A 110 0.65 4.31 -20.39
C PHE A 110 1.86 5.21 -20.60
N TYR A 111 2.68 4.94 -21.62
CA TYR A 111 3.96 5.63 -21.82
C TYR A 111 4.12 6.21 -23.23
N GLY A 112 3.19 5.94 -24.16
CA GLY A 112 3.28 6.39 -25.55
C GLY A 112 4.45 5.77 -26.32
N LEU A 113 4.89 4.58 -25.92
CA LEU A 113 6.05 3.88 -26.48
C LEU A 113 5.64 2.70 -27.35
N ALA A 114 6.47 2.38 -28.35
CA ALA A 114 6.26 1.20 -29.19
C ALA A 114 6.62 -0.13 -28.49
N ALA A 115 7.46 -0.09 -27.45
CA ALA A 115 7.93 -1.27 -26.73
C ALA A 115 8.02 -0.98 -25.22
N TYR A 116 7.68 -1.98 -24.41
CA TYR A 116 7.69 -1.88 -22.95
C TYR A 116 9.14 -1.90 -22.42
N PRO A 117 9.62 -0.83 -21.76
CA PRO A 117 11.06 -0.69 -21.49
C PRO A 117 11.51 -1.23 -20.12
N PHE A 118 10.58 -1.57 -19.22
CA PHE A 118 10.89 -1.67 -17.79
C PHE A 118 11.38 -3.03 -17.33
N ASN A 119 10.92 -4.11 -17.97
CA ASN A 119 11.33 -5.46 -17.62
C ASN A 119 11.39 -6.36 -18.86
N SER A 120 12.60 -6.66 -19.33
CA SER A 120 12.82 -7.52 -20.50
C SER A 120 12.42 -8.98 -20.27
N ALA A 121 12.23 -9.40 -19.02
CA ALA A 121 11.76 -10.75 -18.70
C ALA A 121 10.23 -10.86 -18.77
N ALA A 122 9.51 -9.74 -18.73
CA ALA A 122 8.04 -9.72 -18.82
C ALA A 122 7.57 -10.25 -20.17
N LYS A 123 6.45 -10.97 -20.14
CA LYS A 123 5.83 -11.64 -21.29
C LYS A 123 4.41 -11.16 -21.55
N SER A 124 3.72 -10.76 -20.49
CA SER A 124 2.43 -10.11 -20.56
C SER A 124 2.27 -9.12 -19.41
N ILE A 125 1.31 -8.20 -19.56
CA ILE A 125 0.97 -7.19 -18.56
C ILE A 125 -0.47 -7.42 -18.10
N VAL A 126 -0.72 -7.16 -16.82
CA VAL A 126 -2.08 -7.01 -16.30
C VAL A 126 -2.19 -5.63 -15.66
N TYR A 127 -3.02 -4.77 -16.24
CA TYR A 127 -3.44 -3.55 -15.56
C TYR A 127 -4.39 -3.89 -14.41
N VAL A 128 -4.14 -3.31 -13.24
CA VAL A 128 -4.92 -3.54 -12.03
C VAL A 128 -5.39 -2.21 -11.45
N LYS A 129 -6.69 -2.13 -11.19
CA LYS A 129 -7.28 -1.14 -10.26
C LYS A 129 -7.65 -1.86 -8.97
N SER A 130 -7.02 -1.47 -7.88
CA SER A 130 -7.31 -2.03 -6.55
C SER A 130 -7.63 -0.94 -5.54
N ARG A 131 -8.19 -1.33 -4.40
CA ARG A 131 -8.50 -0.45 -3.28
C ARG A 131 -7.90 -1.05 -2.02
N LEU A 132 -7.09 -0.28 -1.32
CA LEU A 132 -6.73 -0.54 0.07
C LEU A 132 -7.67 0.25 0.99
N SER A 133 -8.06 -0.34 2.10
CA SER A 133 -8.88 0.30 3.12
C SER A 133 -8.20 0.15 4.47
N TRP A 134 -8.14 1.22 5.25
CA TRP A 134 -7.50 1.27 6.56
C TRP A 134 -8.40 2.00 7.57
N ILE A 135 -7.98 1.96 8.83
CA ILE A 135 -8.63 2.68 9.92
C ILE A 135 -7.90 4.00 10.14
N TYR A 136 -8.61 5.12 10.26
CA TYR A 136 -8.04 6.45 10.54
C TYR A 136 -8.34 6.89 11.98
N GLU A 137 -7.56 7.85 12.49
CA GLU A 137 -7.62 8.32 13.87
C GLU A 137 -8.95 9.00 14.21
N THR A 138 -9.43 8.77 15.43
CA THR A 138 -10.57 9.50 15.99
C THR A 138 -10.55 9.48 17.51
N TYR A 139 -11.11 10.52 18.12
CA TYR A 139 -11.34 10.61 19.57
C TYR A 139 -12.75 10.18 19.97
N THR A 140 -13.53 9.62 19.04
CA THR A 140 -14.88 9.15 19.31
C THR A 140 -14.84 7.95 20.25
N ASP A 141 -15.54 8.05 21.37
CA ASP A 141 -15.61 6.96 22.34
C ASP A 141 -16.55 5.83 21.89
N GLY A 142 -16.38 4.65 22.46
CA GLY A 142 -17.19 3.46 22.17
C GLY A 142 -16.59 2.47 21.17
N GLY A 143 -17.37 1.44 20.86
CA GLY A 143 -17.01 0.32 19.98
C GLY A 143 -17.20 0.64 18.50
N LEU A 144 -16.26 1.36 17.90
CA LEU A 144 -16.39 1.90 16.52
C LEU A 144 -16.16 0.87 15.40
N VAL A 145 -15.68 -0.33 15.72
CA VAL A 145 -15.40 -1.36 14.71
C VAL A 145 -16.67 -1.73 13.93
N SER A 146 -17.79 -1.88 14.64
CA SER A 146 -19.10 -2.23 14.06
C SER A 146 -19.75 -1.08 13.30
N SER A 147 -19.43 0.19 13.63
CA SER A 147 -20.01 1.36 12.97
C SER A 147 -19.37 1.66 11.61
N GLY A 148 -18.11 1.25 11.40
CA GLY A 148 -17.38 1.47 10.14
C GLY A 148 -17.04 2.94 9.85
N GLN A 149 -17.32 3.85 10.80
CA GLN A 149 -17.17 5.30 10.65
C GLN A 149 -15.72 5.77 10.46
N ILE A 150 -14.76 4.93 10.84
CA ILE A 150 -13.33 5.24 10.84
C ILE A 150 -12.60 4.67 9.61
N ASN A 151 -13.34 4.16 8.62
CA ASN A 151 -12.74 3.57 7.44
C ASN A 151 -12.35 4.64 6.44
N GLN A 152 -11.08 4.62 6.03
CA GLN A 152 -10.60 5.34 4.86
C GLN A 152 -10.21 4.35 3.78
N PHE A 153 -10.10 4.84 2.54
CA PHE A 153 -9.61 4.04 1.43
C PHE A 153 -8.93 4.91 0.37
N ARG A 154 -8.04 4.27 -0.40
CA ARG A 154 -7.46 4.83 -1.62
C ARG A 154 -7.48 3.79 -2.72
N TYR A 155 -7.66 4.25 -3.96
CA TYR A 155 -7.48 3.43 -5.14
C TYR A 155 -6.04 3.48 -5.61
N TYR A 156 -5.52 2.33 -5.97
CA TYR A 156 -4.18 2.14 -6.50
C TYR A 156 -4.25 1.56 -7.90
N TYR A 157 -3.44 2.11 -8.80
CA TYR A 157 -3.39 1.75 -10.21
C TYR A 157 -1.97 1.33 -10.59
N TYR A 158 -1.82 0.14 -11.15
CA TYR A 158 -0.51 -0.40 -11.49
C TYR A 158 -0.61 -1.45 -12.58
N LEU A 159 0.54 -1.69 -13.21
CA LEU A 159 0.79 -2.78 -14.11
C LEU A 159 1.49 -3.89 -13.34
N LEU A 160 0.99 -5.12 -13.45
CA LEU A 160 1.72 -6.31 -13.05
C LEU A 160 2.40 -6.90 -14.27
N GLU A 161 3.69 -7.22 -14.13
CA GLU A 161 4.50 -7.87 -15.14
C GLU A 161 4.51 -9.37 -14.88
N LEU A 162 4.11 -10.15 -15.88
CA LEU A 162 3.99 -11.60 -15.76
C LEU A 162 4.99 -12.32 -16.67
N ASP A 163 5.50 -13.45 -16.20
CA ASP A 163 6.27 -14.38 -17.03
C ASP A 163 5.38 -15.30 -17.90
N ASP A 164 5.99 -16.24 -18.63
CA ASP A 164 5.29 -17.20 -19.50
C ASP A 164 4.35 -18.16 -18.71
N ALA A 165 4.59 -18.34 -17.41
CA ALA A 165 3.75 -19.16 -16.52
C ALA A 165 2.65 -18.34 -15.84
N GLY A 166 2.56 -17.04 -16.10
CA GLY A 166 1.62 -16.13 -15.46
C GLY A 166 2.01 -15.77 -14.01
N GLN A 167 3.27 -15.97 -13.62
CA GLN A 167 3.77 -15.54 -12.32
C GLN A 167 4.12 -14.06 -12.35
N ILE A 168 3.76 -13.34 -11.27
CA ILE A 168 4.12 -11.93 -11.12
C ILE A 168 5.63 -11.84 -10.87
N ILE A 169 6.33 -11.12 -11.75
CA ILE A 169 7.79 -10.93 -11.71
C ILE A 169 8.21 -9.46 -11.56
N GLY A 170 7.25 -8.54 -11.53
CA GLY A 170 7.50 -7.11 -11.38
C GLY A 170 6.24 -6.30 -11.61
N GLY A 171 6.38 -4.98 -11.66
CA GLY A 171 5.28 -4.08 -11.87
C GLY A 171 5.69 -2.61 -11.81
N GLU A 172 4.83 -1.77 -12.36
CA GLU A 172 5.01 -0.32 -12.46
C GLU A 172 3.74 0.41 -12.02
N TRP A 173 3.89 1.49 -11.25
CA TRP A 173 2.78 2.35 -10.85
C TRP A 173 2.33 3.19 -12.04
N VAL A 174 1.03 3.49 -12.13
CA VAL A 174 0.48 4.33 -13.20
C VAL A 174 -0.58 5.30 -12.67
N TYR A 175 -0.94 6.28 -13.49
CA TYR A 175 -1.89 7.34 -13.14
C TYR A 175 -1.45 8.07 -11.86
N THR A 176 -2.38 8.34 -10.95
CA THR A 176 -2.08 9.05 -9.70
C THR A 176 -1.19 8.24 -8.76
N SER A 177 -1.11 6.91 -8.92
CA SER A 177 -0.31 6.07 -8.04
C SER A 177 1.19 6.12 -8.30
N ASP A 178 1.64 6.80 -9.36
CA ASP A 178 3.08 7.07 -9.55
C ASP A 178 3.63 8.03 -8.49
N SER A 179 2.78 8.94 -7.96
CA SER A 179 3.12 9.82 -6.84
C SER A 179 2.35 9.53 -5.56
N ASP A 180 1.16 8.91 -5.62
CA ASP A 180 0.34 8.62 -4.43
C ASP A 180 0.41 7.12 -4.07
N LEU A 181 1.61 6.65 -3.74
CA LEU A 181 1.91 5.26 -3.34
C LEU A 181 2.23 5.13 -1.84
N PRO A 182 2.10 3.93 -1.24
CA PRO A 182 2.54 3.68 0.13
C PRO A 182 4.07 3.64 0.25
N ASP A 183 4.63 4.12 1.35
CA ASP A 183 6.08 4.11 1.58
C ASP A 183 6.56 2.71 2.05
N PHE A 184 5.92 2.15 3.08
CA PHE A 184 6.30 0.85 3.66
C PHE A 184 5.10 0.09 4.26
N LEU A 185 5.28 -1.24 4.42
CA LEU A 185 4.36 -2.19 5.05
C LEU A 185 5.04 -2.93 6.22
#